data_AF-A0A834IT08-F1
#
_entry.id   AF-A0A834IT08-F1
#
_cell.length_a   1.000
_cell.length_b   1.000
_cell.length_c   1.000
_cell.angle_alpha   90.00
_cell.angle_beta   90.00
_cell.angle_gamma   90.00
#
_symmetry.space_group_name_H-M   'P 1'
#
loop_
_entity.id
_entity.type
_entity.pdbx_description
1 polymer ?
#
loop_
_entity_poly.entity_id
_entity_poly.type
_entity_poly.pdbx_seq_one_letter_code
_entity_poly.pdbx_strand_id
1 'polypeptide(L)'
;MSQEIKNTIGILCKVLNLVYKVNLKPEHFRLAKFNKNDENVVEVLWNVIFKILNESDIAQVKNKLKQLNYERREFFNVLYETVCSRELLLALAFIISVSLKECIEKVLDKSVFSASYDGFKENLDLIPVELIKLNEKDVINYKKWISGKICLNNNMIFEYNEQVKKMYEKISNSIDMKANGSLTIYELLALKDKSYAEKFFSDSEPMMNLLSFYTEWLKKEKIFWKWMITVLNEEKKMQSK
;
A
#
# COMPACT_ATOMS: atom_id res chain seq x y z
N MET A 1 -12.42 26.32 7.24
CA MET A 1 -12.42 24.85 7.51
C MET A 1 -12.42 24.70 9.02
N SER A 2 -13.27 23.85 9.61
CA SER A 2 -13.26 23.69 11.08
C SER A 2 -11.94 23.04 11.54
N GLN A 3 -11.55 23.29 12.79
CA GLN A 3 -10.31 22.73 13.35
C GLN A 3 -10.32 21.20 13.33
N GLU A 4 -11.47 20.59 13.60
CA GLU A 4 -11.66 19.14 13.54
C GLU A 4 -11.40 18.57 12.14
N ILE A 5 -11.95 19.21 11.09
CA ILE A 5 -11.72 18.79 9.70
C ILE A 5 -10.25 18.96 9.32
N LYS A 6 -9.63 20.08 9.71
CA LYS A 6 -8.21 20.34 9.46
C LYS A 6 -7.33 19.26 10.11
N ASN A 7 -7.64 18.85 11.33
CA ASN A 7 -6.93 17.79 12.03
C ASN A 7 -7.12 16.44 11.34
N THR A 8 -8.35 16.08 10.95
CA THR A 8 -8.65 14.83 10.23
C THR A 8 -7.91 14.75 8.90
N ILE A 9 -7.94 15.81 8.09
CA ILE A 9 -7.19 15.88 6.83
C ILE A 9 -5.68 15.85 7.10
N GLY A 10 -5.22 16.48 8.18
CA GLY A 10 -3.81 16.44 8.59
C GLY A 10 -3.31 15.02 8.86
N ILE A 11 -4.12 14.18 9.49
CA ILE A 11 -3.79 12.78 9.75
C ILE A 11 -3.73 11.99 8.44
N LEU A 12 -4.70 12.18 7.55
CA LEU A 12 -4.67 11.59 6.21
C LEU A 12 -3.41 11.99 5.43
N CYS A 13 -3.03 13.26 5.47
CA CYS A 13 -1.80 13.73 4.84
C CYS A 13 -0.58 13.02 5.40
N LYS A 14 -0.48 12.82 6.73
CA LYS A 14 0.63 12.07 7.34
C LYS A 14 0.70 10.64 6.82
N VAL A 15 -0.43 9.94 6.74
CA VAL A 15 -0.50 8.58 6.17
C VAL A 15 0.01 8.57 4.73
N LEU A 16 -0.56 9.42 3.87
CA LEU A 16 -0.19 9.46 2.45
C LEU A 16 1.27 9.89 2.23
N ASN A 17 1.77 10.84 3.02
CA ASN A 17 3.15 11.31 2.94
C ASN A 17 4.15 10.20 3.31
N LEU A 18 3.84 9.39 4.33
CA LEU A 18 4.69 8.25 4.71
C LEU A 18 4.67 7.13 3.66
N VAL A 19 3.51 6.81 3.10
CA VAL A 19 3.37 5.72 2.11
C VAL A 19 3.98 6.10 0.76
N TYR A 20 3.64 7.28 0.25
CA TYR A 20 3.97 7.67 -1.13
C TYR A 20 5.11 8.67 -1.22
N LYS A 21 5.71 9.09 -0.10
CA LYS A 21 6.77 10.11 -0.06
C LYS A 21 6.36 11.38 -0.82
N VAL A 22 5.18 11.89 -0.48
CA VAL A 22 4.58 13.11 -1.06
C VAL A 22 4.56 14.23 -0.03
N ASN A 23 4.36 15.47 -0.49
CA ASN A 23 4.30 16.66 0.38
C ASN A 23 2.86 17.21 0.44
N LEU A 24 1.92 16.34 0.78
CA LEU A 24 0.52 16.71 0.91
C LEU A 24 0.28 17.42 2.24
N LYS A 25 -0.55 18.46 2.21
CA LYS A 25 -0.88 19.33 3.35
C LYS A 25 -2.39 19.60 3.36
N PRO A 26 -3.00 19.85 4.53
CA PRO A 26 -4.43 20.19 4.62
C PRO A 26 -4.83 21.42 3.81
N GLU A 27 -3.87 22.33 3.58
CA GLU A 27 -4.11 23.54 2.80
C GLU A 27 -4.43 23.22 1.34
N HIS A 28 -3.80 22.21 0.75
CA HIS A 28 -4.12 21.79 -0.62
C HIS A 28 -5.57 21.29 -0.74
N PHE A 29 -6.08 20.57 0.27
CA PHE A 29 -7.48 20.15 0.33
C PHE A 29 -8.43 21.35 0.47
N ARG A 30 -8.04 22.34 1.28
CA ARG A 30 -8.83 23.56 1.48
C ARG A 30 -8.93 24.36 0.18
N LEU A 31 -7.83 24.54 -0.54
CA LEU A 31 -7.77 25.26 -1.80
C LEU A 31 -8.53 24.51 -2.91
N ALA A 32 -8.28 23.21 -3.05
CA ALA A 32 -8.96 22.36 -4.02
C ALA A 32 -10.48 22.32 -3.85
N LYS A 33 -10.99 22.35 -2.61
CA LYS A 33 -12.45 22.46 -2.37
C LYS A 33 -13.08 23.65 -3.10
N PHE A 34 -12.40 24.80 -3.13
CA PHE A 34 -12.89 26.02 -3.77
C PHE A 34 -12.39 26.18 -5.21
N ASN A 35 -11.83 25.12 -5.80
CA ASN A 35 -11.17 25.14 -7.11
C ASN A 35 -10.11 26.24 -7.24
N LYS A 36 -9.41 26.54 -6.12
CA LYS A 36 -8.29 27.47 -6.12
C LYS A 36 -7.01 26.72 -6.48
N ASN A 37 -6.31 27.24 -7.47
CA ASN A 37 -5.09 26.65 -8.02
C ASN A 37 -3.80 27.31 -7.53
N ASP A 38 -3.92 28.20 -6.55
CA ASP A 38 -2.77 28.83 -5.90
C ASP A 38 -1.85 27.74 -5.30
N GLU A 39 -0.56 28.06 -5.10
CA GLU A 39 0.40 27.23 -4.35
C GLU A 39 0.62 25.79 -4.88
N ASN A 40 0.71 25.59 -6.20
CA ASN A 40 1.03 24.30 -6.84
C ASN A 40 0.08 23.15 -6.47
N VAL A 41 -1.16 23.45 -6.04
CA VAL A 41 -2.15 22.45 -5.59
C VAL A 41 -2.40 21.38 -6.67
N VAL A 42 -2.52 21.79 -7.93
CA VAL A 42 -2.75 20.88 -9.06
C VAL A 42 -1.59 19.91 -9.24
N GLU A 43 -0.35 20.40 -9.22
CA GLU A 43 0.85 19.60 -9.37
C GLU A 43 1.01 18.59 -8.23
N VAL A 44 0.78 19.04 -6.98
CA VAL A 44 0.85 18.18 -5.79
C VAL A 44 -0.21 17.09 -5.86
N LEU A 45 -1.46 17.41 -6.22
CA LEU A 45 -2.53 16.41 -6.31
C LEU A 45 -2.26 15.40 -7.44
N TRP A 46 -1.79 15.83 -8.60
CA TRP A 46 -1.38 14.92 -9.67
C TRP A 46 -0.26 13.99 -9.24
N ASN A 47 0.79 14.53 -8.61
CA ASN A 47 1.91 13.74 -8.11
C ASN A 47 1.44 12.65 -7.11
N VAL A 48 0.50 13.00 -6.22
CA VAL A 48 -0.10 12.02 -5.30
C VAL A 48 -0.86 10.94 -6.06
N ILE A 49 -1.70 11.30 -7.03
CA ILE A 49 -2.48 10.35 -7.82
C ILE A 49 -1.55 9.42 -8.63
N PHE A 50 -0.53 9.97 -9.30
CA PHE A 50 0.48 9.20 -10.03
C PHE A 50 1.16 8.16 -9.14
N LYS A 51 1.56 8.56 -7.93
CA LYS A 51 2.23 7.64 -7.00
C LYS A 51 1.29 6.60 -6.41
N ILE A 52 0.03 6.92 -6.13
CA ILE A 52 -0.93 5.94 -5.62
C ILE A 52 -1.23 4.88 -6.68
N LEU A 53 -1.45 5.31 -7.93
CA LEU A 53 -1.78 4.40 -9.02
C LEU A 53 -0.55 3.75 -9.66
N ASN A 54 0.66 4.21 -9.32
CA ASN A 54 1.93 3.83 -9.91
C ASN A 54 1.94 4.04 -11.44
N GLU A 55 1.45 5.20 -11.87
CA GLU A 55 1.35 5.60 -13.28
C GLU A 55 2.19 6.85 -13.55
N SER A 56 2.60 7.02 -14.81
CA SER A 56 3.50 8.11 -15.23
C SER A 56 2.84 9.19 -16.08
N ASP A 57 1.68 8.87 -16.66
CA ASP A 57 0.99 9.75 -17.60
C ASP A 57 -0.50 9.91 -17.25
N ILE A 58 -1.08 11.06 -17.60
CA ILE A 58 -2.48 11.42 -17.37
C ILE A 58 -3.40 10.43 -18.10
N ALA A 59 -3.05 9.99 -19.31
CA ALA A 59 -3.87 9.03 -20.03
C ALA A 59 -3.92 7.67 -19.32
N GLN A 60 -2.79 7.23 -18.73
CA GLN A 60 -2.72 6.02 -17.91
C GLN A 60 -3.58 6.15 -16.65
N VAL A 61 -3.49 7.28 -15.94
CA VAL A 61 -4.33 7.54 -14.77
C VAL A 61 -5.81 7.53 -15.13
N LYS A 62 -6.21 8.18 -16.23
CA LYS A 62 -7.60 8.17 -16.71
C LYS A 62 -8.07 6.75 -17.03
N ASN A 63 -7.25 5.97 -17.74
CA ASN A 63 -7.57 4.57 -18.05
C ASN A 63 -7.72 3.72 -16.78
N LYS A 64 -6.84 3.92 -15.79
CA LYS A 64 -6.90 3.21 -14.51
C LYS A 64 -8.15 3.57 -13.71
N LEU A 65 -8.48 4.85 -13.62
CA LEU A 65 -9.70 5.32 -12.97
C LEU A 65 -10.96 4.81 -13.67
N LYS A 66 -10.95 4.71 -15.01
CA LYS A 66 -12.02 4.09 -15.77
C LYS A 66 -12.17 2.59 -15.46
N GLN A 67 -11.06 1.85 -15.33
CA GLN A 67 -11.08 0.45 -14.89
C GLN A 67 -11.62 0.28 -13.47
N LEU A 68 -11.43 1.27 -12.61
CA LEU A 68 -11.98 1.31 -11.26
C LEU A 68 -13.44 1.78 -11.21
N ASN A 69 -14.10 2.00 -12.35
CA ASN A 69 -15.48 2.52 -12.46
C ASN A 69 -15.66 3.93 -11.87
N TYR A 70 -14.67 4.81 -12.05
CA TYR A 70 -14.84 6.22 -11.77
C TYR A 70 -15.60 6.90 -12.92
N GLU A 71 -16.80 7.44 -12.65
CA GLU A 71 -17.74 7.89 -13.70
C GLU A 71 -17.83 9.42 -13.89
N ARG A 72 -17.05 10.20 -13.15
CA ARG A 72 -17.06 11.67 -13.20
C ARG A 72 -16.50 12.18 -14.53
N ARG A 73 -17.36 12.72 -15.39
CA ARG A 73 -17.01 13.17 -16.76
C ARG A 73 -16.07 14.38 -16.73
N GLU A 74 -16.28 15.26 -15.76
CA GLU A 74 -15.51 16.48 -15.54
C GLU A 74 -14.03 16.16 -15.39
N PHE A 75 -13.69 15.08 -14.67
CA PHE A 75 -12.32 14.59 -14.51
C PHE A 75 -11.70 14.13 -15.83
N PHE A 76 -12.44 13.40 -16.69
CA PHE A 76 -11.90 12.92 -17.97
C PHE A 76 -11.62 14.06 -18.95
N ASN A 77 -12.25 15.21 -18.78
CA ASN A 77 -12.01 16.41 -19.56
C ASN A 77 -10.84 17.26 -19.03
N VAL A 78 -10.28 16.94 -17.84
CA VAL A 78 -9.14 17.68 -17.28
C VAL A 78 -7.89 17.47 -18.12
N LEU A 79 -7.32 18.58 -18.61
CA LEU A 79 -5.97 18.67 -19.15
C LEU A 79 -5.01 19.18 -18.06
N TYR A 80 -3.71 18.92 -18.21
CA TYR A 80 -2.69 19.34 -17.22
C TYR A 80 -2.72 20.86 -16.95
N GLU A 81 -3.06 21.64 -17.98
CA GLU A 81 -3.14 23.11 -17.96
C GLU A 81 -4.49 23.65 -17.44
N THR A 82 -5.52 22.79 -17.32
CA THR A 82 -6.86 23.24 -16.93
C THR A 82 -7.02 23.34 -15.41
N VAL A 83 -7.72 24.39 -14.98
CA VAL A 83 -7.91 24.73 -13.57
C VAL A 83 -8.98 23.85 -12.92
N CYS A 84 -8.60 22.64 -12.50
CA CYS A 84 -9.54 21.65 -11.96
C CYS A 84 -9.04 20.95 -10.69
N SER A 85 -8.45 21.70 -9.74
CA SER A 85 -7.99 21.14 -8.45
C SER A 85 -9.10 20.43 -7.67
N ARG A 86 -10.37 20.84 -7.82
CA ARG A 86 -11.52 20.15 -7.22
C ARG A 86 -11.71 18.74 -7.78
N GLU A 87 -11.66 18.58 -9.10
CA GLU A 87 -11.84 17.26 -9.73
C GLU A 87 -10.70 16.32 -9.34
N LEU A 88 -9.47 16.84 -9.21
CA LEU A 88 -8.35 16.05 -8.71
C LEU A 88 -8.55 15.62 -7.26
N LEU A 89 -9.11 16.50 -6.41
CA LEU A 89 -9.45 16.16 -5.03
C LEU A 89 -10.55 15.07 -4.97
N LEU A 90 -11.56 15.14 -5.84
CA LEU A 90 -12.61 14.13 -5.92
C LEU A 90 -12.06 12.78 -6.39
N ALA A 91 -11.21 12.78 -7.41
CA ALA A 91 -10.54 11.56 -7.89
C ALA A 91 -9.61 10.98 -6.81
N LEU A 92 -8.83 11.81 -6.12
CA LEU A 92 -7.99 11.39 -5.01
C LEU A 92 -8.81 10.75 -3.88
N ALA A 93 -9.93 11.38 -3.50
CA ALA A 93 -10.83 10.83 -2.49
C ALA A 93 -11.40 9.47 -2.92
N PHE A 94 -11.80 9.33 -4.18
CA PHE A 94 -12.24 8.04 -4.72
C PHE A 94 -11.14 6.97 -4.63
N ILE A 95 -9.93 7.28 -5.09
CA ILE A 95 -8.78 6.36 -5.02
C ILE A 95 -8.52 5.93 -3.57
N ILE A 96 -8.53 6.86 -2.62
CA ILE A 96 -8.35 6.58 -1.20
C ILE A 96 -9.40 5.59 -0.70
N SER A 97 -10.67 5.76 -1.10
CA SER A 97 -11.77 4.88 -0.67
C SER A 97 -11.61 3.43 -1.15
N VAL A 98 -10.98 3.23 -2.31
CA VAL A 98 -10.85 1.90 -2.92
C VAL A 98 -9.52 1.23 -2.57
N SER A 99 -8.42 1.99 -2.49
CA SER A 99 -7.06 1.43 -2.51
C SER A 99 -6.25 1.61 -1.22
N LEU A 100 -6.66 2.52 -0.31
CA LEU A 100 -5.80 2.87 0.83
C LEU A 100 -5.47 1.66 1.71
N LYS A 101 -6.48 0.82 2.02
CA LYS A 101 -6.29 -0.37 2.86
C LYS A 101 -5.29 -1.35 2.25
N GLU A 102 -5.51 -1.74 1.00
CA GLU A 102 -4.62 -2.67 0.28
C GLU A 102 -3.20 -2.12 0.15
N CYS A 103 -3.05 -0.81 -0.02
CA CYS A 103 -1.73 -0.17 -0.07
C CYS A 103 -1.01 -0.23 1.28
N ILE A 104 -1.72 -0.02 2.39
CA ILE A 104 -1.13 -0.17 3.73
C ILE A 104 -0.69 -1.61 3.96
N GLU A 105 -1.52 -2.60 3.60
CA GLU A 105 -1.17 -4.03 3.69
C GLU A 105 0.09 -4.36 2.88
N LYS A 106 0.18 -3.90 1.62
CA LYS A 106 1.36 -4.08 0.77
C LYS A 106 2.65 -3.45 1.33
N VAL A 107 2.53 -2.34 2.05
CA VAL A 107 3.69 -1.70 2.71
C VAL A 107 4.13 -2.53 3.92
N LEU A 108 3.18 -3.04 4.70
CA LEU A 108 3.46 -3.90 5.85
C LEU A 108 4.10 -5.23 5.44
N ASP A 109 3.66 -5.82 4.33
CA ASP A 109 4.23 -7.05 3.77
C ASP A 109 5.69 -6.91 3.34
N LYS A 110 6.14 -5.68 3.08
CA LYS A 110 7.54 -5.37 2.73
C LYS A 110 8.37 -4.89 3.92
N SER A 111 7.75 -4.76 5.09
CA SER A 111 8.38 -4.21 6.29
C SER A 111 9.06 -5.29 7.14
N VAL A 112 9.76 -4.84 8.19
CA VAL A 112 10.35 -5.73 9.22
C VAL A 112 9.30 -6.54 10.01
N PHE A 113 8.02 -6.18 9.89
CA PHE A 113 6.89 -6.90 10.48
C PHE A 113 6.30 -7.96 9.55
N SER A 114 6.85 -8.12 8.35
CA SER A 114 6.38 -9.15 7.43
C SER A 114 6.62 -10.55 7.99
N ALA A 115 5.62 -11.42 7.80
CA ALA A 115 5.76 -12.84 8.09
C ALA A 115 6.70 -13.55 7.10
N SER A 116 6.93 -12.96 5.91
CA SER A 116 7.84 -13.49 4.90
C SER A 116 9.21 -12.83 5.00
N TYR A 117 10.25 -13.66 5.11
CA TYR A 117 11.64 -13.21 5.02
C TYR A 117 12.15 -13.44 3.61
N ASP A 118 12.35 -12.36 2.86
CA ASP A 118 12.85 -12.39 1.47
C ASP A 118 14.39 -12.30 1.43
N GLY A 119 15.07 -12.44 2.57
CA GLY A 119 16.49 -12.13 2.75
C GLY A 119 17.49 -13.10 2.11
N PHE A 120 17.02 -14.02 1.27
CA PHE A 120 17.87 -14.75 0.32
C PHE A 120 17.09 -14.97 -0.98
N LYS A 121 16.90 -13.91 -1.76
CA LYS A 121 16.98 -14.07 -3.22
C LYS A 121 18.45 -14.25 -3.57
N GLU A 122 19.02 -15.41 -3.25
CA GLU A 122 20.03 -15.92 -4.16
C GLU A 122 19.38 -15.88 -5.54
N ASN A 123 20.07 -15.32 -6.53
CA ASN A 123 19.65 -15.49 -7.91
C ASN A 123 19.49 -16.99 -8.09
N LEU A 124 18.25 -17.47 -8.05
CA LEU A 124 17.92 -18.80 -8.49
C LEU A 124 18.26 -18.73 -9.97
N ASP A 125 19.48 -19.12 -10.30
CA ASP A 125 19.89 -19.38 -11.66
C ASP A 125 18.84 -20.36 -12.16
N LEU A 126 17.87 -19.83 -12.89
CA LEU A 126 16.83 -20.61 -13.52
C LEU A 126 17.60 -21.49 -14.49
N ILE A 127 17.90 -22.72 -14.06
CA ILE A 127 18.60 -23.69 -14.90
C ILE A 127 17.76 -23.76 -16.17
N PRO A 128 18.29 -23.30 -17.33
CA PRO A 128 17.54 -23.33 -18.55
C PRO A 128 17.23 -24.80 -18.82
N VAL A 129 15.95 -25.16 -18.72
CA VAL A 129 15.52 -26.48 -19.14
C VAL A 129 15.64 -26.47 -20.65
N GLU A 130 16.73 -27.03 -21.17
CA GLU A 130 16.87 -27.29 -22.60
C GLU A 130 15.80 -28.33 -23.01
N LEU A 131 14.60 -27.85 -23.33
CA LEU A 131 13.47 -28.64 -23.83
C LEU A 131 13.72 -29.23 -25.24
N ILE A 132 14.95 -29.08 -25.75
CA ILE A 132 15.33 -29.37 -27.12
C ILE A 132 15.74 -30.84 -27.18
N LYS A 133 14.75 -31.73 -27.37
CA LYS A 133 14.79 -33.11 -27.95
C LYS A 133 13.86 -34.14 -27.28
N LEU A 134 12.82 -33.73 -26.56
CA LEU A 134 11.87 -34.70 -25.98
C LEU A 134 10.70 -34.96 -26.95
N ASN A 135 10.32 -36.23 -27.12
CA ASN A 135 9.09 -36.60 -27.82
C ASN A 135 7.85 -36.25 -26.96
N GLU A 136 6.65 -36.25 -27.55
CA GLU A 136 5.41 -35.86 -26.83
C GLU A 136 5.17 -36.66 -25.54
N LYS A 137 5.49 -37.96 -25.52
CA LYS A 137 5.35 -38.81 -24.33
C LYS A 137 6.34 -38.41 -23.24
N ASP A 138 7.57 -38.08 -23.61
CA ASP A 138 8.62 -37.68 -22.69
C ASP A 138 8.36 -36.28 -22.09
N VAL A 139 7.75 -35.37 -22.86
CA VAL A 139 7.28 -34.07 -22.34
C VAL A 139 6.18 -34.26 -21.29
N ILE A 140 5.22 -35.16 -21.54
CA ILE A 140 4.16 -35.48 -20.57
C ILE A 140 4.74 -36.10 -19.30
N ASN A 141 5.69 -37.03 -19.44
CA ASN A 141 6.37 -37.65 -18.30
C ASN A 141 7.20 -36.64 -17.51
N TYR A 142 7.90 -35.73 -18.21
CA TYR A 142 8.67 -34.65 -17.59
C TYR A 142 7.76 -33.69 -16.81
N LYS A 143 6.61 -33.30 -17.37
CA LYS A 143 5.61 -32.49 -16.66
C LYS A 143 5.13 -33.18 -15.38
N LYS A 144 4.81 -34.48 -15.44
CA LYS A 144 4.43 -35.26 -14.26
C LYS A 144 5.53 -35.30 -13.21
N TRP A 145 6.79 -35.45 -13.64
CA TRP A 145 7.94 -35.44 -12.75
C TRP A 145 8.14 -34.09 -12.05
N ILE A 146 8.04 -32.97 -12.80
CA ILE A 146 8.10 -31.62 -12.22
C ILE A 146 6.94 -31.39 -11.26
N SER A 147 5.71 -31.75 -11.62
CA SER A 147 4.55 -31.68 -10.71
C SER A 147 4.80 -32.49 -9.43
N GLY A 148 5.40 -33.67 -9.53
CA GLY A 148 5.80 -34.49 -8.39
C GLY A 148 6.83 -33.80 -7.51
N LYS A 149 7.86 -33.19 -8.11
CA LYS A 149 8.86 -32.38 -7.37
C LYS A 149 8.24 -31.18 -6.67
N ILE A 150 7.35 -30.45 -7.33
CA ILE A 150 6.63 -29.32 -6.73
C ILE A 150 5.80 -29.80 -5.54
N CYS A 151 5.09 -30.92 -5.69
CA CYS A 151 4.30 -31.51 -4.60
C CYS A 151 5.18 -31.91 -3.41
N LEU A 152 6.32 -32.57 -3.65
CA LEU A 152 7.29 -32.93 -2.61
C LEU A 152 7.85 -31.70 -1.91
N ASN A 153 8.21 -30.65 -2.66
CA ASN A 153 8.71 -29.40 -2.09
C ASN A 153 7.64 -28.71 -1.23
N ASN A 154 6.38 -28.68 -1.69
CA ASN A 154 5.27 -28.13 -0.91
C ASN A 154 5.05 -28.91 0.38
N ASN A 155 5.14 -30.25 0.34
CA ASN A 155 5.05 -31.08 1.54
C ASN A 155 6.21 -30.79 2.51
N MET A 156 7.44 -30.66 2.01
CA MET A 156 8.58 -30.28 2.84
C MET A 156 8.39 -28.89 3.48
N ILE A 157 7.95 -27.89 2.71
CA ILE A 157 7.63 -26.55 3.24
C ILE A 157 6.57 -26.64 4.34
N PHE A 158 5.52 -27.43 4.11
CA PHE A 158 4.47 -27.66 5.11
C PHE A 158 5.03 -28.29 6.39
N GLU A 159 5.85 -29.34 6.28
CA GLU A 159 6.49 -29.98 7.43
C GLU A 159 7.41 -29.01 8.19
N TYR A 160 8.21 -28.21 7.48
CA TYR A 160 9.06 -27.19 8.13
C TYR A 160 8.21 -26.16 8.88
N ASN A 161 7.12 -25.67 8.28
CA ASN A 161 6.22 -24.73 8.93
C ASN A 161 5.57 -25.33 10.19
N GLU A 162 5.19 -26.60 10.15
CA GLU A 162 4.67 -27.32 11.33
C GLU A 162 5.73 -27.47 12.43
N GLN A 163 6.98 -27.74 12.09
CA GLN A 163 8.07 -27.80 13.07
C GLN A 163 8.34 -26.44 13.71
N VAL A 164 8.37 -25.38 12.89
CA VAL A 164 8.51 -23.99 13.36
C VAL A 164 7.38 -23.64 14.33
N LYS A 165 6.14 -23.97 13.99
CA LYS A 165 4.97 -23.77 14.86
C LYS A 165 5.12 -24.51 16.20
N LYS A 166 5.54 -25.78 16.20
CA LYS A 166 5.79 -26.56 17.42
C LYS A 166 6.90 -25.95 18.29
N MET A 167 7.95 -25.41 17.67
CA MET A 167 9.00 -24.69 18.42
C MET A 167 8.43 -23.42 19.07
N TYR A 168 7.60 -22.65 18.34
CA TYR A 168 6.93 -21.48 18.90
C TYR A 168 6.00 -21.81 20.06
N GLU A 169 5.21 -22.89 19.96
CA GLU A 169 4.35 -23.35 21.05
C GLU A 169 5.17 -23.69 22.30
N LYS A 170 6.33 -24.37 22.15
CA LYS A 170 7.24 -24.66 23.27
C LYS A 170 7.81 -23.40 23.90
N ILE A 171 8.26 -22.44 23.09
CA ILE A 171 8.80 -21.16 23.55
C ILE A 171 7.72 -20.36 24.28
N SER A 172 6.52 -20.24 23.70
CA SER A 172 5.39 -19.53 24.31
C SER A 172 4.95 -20.13 25.65
N ASN A 173 5.05 -21.44 25.82
CA ASN A 173 4.74 -22.10 27.09
C ASN A 173 5.85 -21.94 28.15
N SER A 174 7.07 -21.58 27.72
CA SER A 174 8.25 -21.46 28.59
C SER A 174 8.52 -20.03 29.05
N ILE A 175 7.90 -19.03 28.42
CA ILE A 175 8.09 -17.61 28.73
C ILE A 175 6.78 -17.09 29.35
N ASP A 176 6.84 -16.54 30.57
CA ASP A 176 5.69 -15.97 31.31
C ASP A 176 5.20 -14.61 30.74
N MET A 177 5.63 -14.29 29.52
CA MET A 177 5.14 -13.17 28.72
C MET A 177 4.28 -13.76 27.60
N LYS A 178 3.01 -13.38 27.57
CA LYS A 178 2.10 -13.64 26.44
C LYS A 178 2.58 -12.83 25.22
N ALA A 179 3.64 -13.29 24.57
CA ALA A 179 4.02 -12.81 23.25
C ALA A 179 2.92 -13.25 22.29
N ASN A 180 2.09 -12.31 21.85
CA ASN A 180 1.07 -12.54 20.85
C ASN A 180 1.73 -12.70 19.47
N GLY A 181 2.40 -13.82 19.23
CA GLY A 181 2.93 -14.17 17.92
C GLY A 181 4.40 -14.62 17.90
N SER A 182 4.69 -15.45 16.91
CA SER A 182 6.04 -15.83 16.49
C SER A 182 6.89 -14.59 16.23
N LEU A 183 8.10 -14.55 16.80
CA LEU A 183 9.08 -13.53 16.44
C LEU A 183 9.32 -13.56 14.92
N THR A 184 9.30 -12.41 14.26
CA THR A 184 9.68 -12.35 12.85
C THR A 184 11.17 -12.68 12.72
N ILE A 185 11.61 -13.11 11.52
CA ILE A 185 13.03 -13.37 11.29
C ILE A 185 13.86 -12.09 11.52
N TYR A 186 13.29 -10.91 11.29
CA TYR A 186 13.93 -9.64 11.60
C TYR A 186 14.14 -9.43 13.10
N GLU A 187 13.16 -9.81 13.93
CA GLU A 187 13.28 -9.77 15.40
C GLU A 187 14.33 -10.77 15.90
N LEU A 188 14.38 -11.97 15.32
CA LEU A 188 15.41 -12.96 15.65
C LEU A 188 16.82 -12.48 15.26
N LEU A 189 16.97 -11.85 14.10
CA LEU A 189 18.25 -11.27 13.68
C LEU A 189 18.66 -10.11 14.59
N ALA A 190 17.72 -9.27 14.99
CA ALA A 190 17.94 -8.17 15.94
C ALA A 190 18.42 -8.67 17.31
N LEU A 191 17.90 -9.81 17.79
CA LEU A 191 18.36 -10.42 19.04
C LEU A 191 19.79 -11.00 18.94
N LYS A 192 20.24 -11.34 17.73
CA LYS A 192 21.54 -11.97 17.49
C LYS A 192 22.70 -10.98 17.40
N ASP A 193 22.47 -9.80 16.82
CA ASP A 193 23.53 -8.82 16.54
C ASP A 193 23.03 -7.38 16.79
N LYS A 194 23.88 -6.57 17.41
CA LYS A 194 23.62 -5.15 17.67
C LYS A 194 23.36 -4.35 16.38
N SER A 195 24.08 -4.65 15.29
CA SER A 195 23.91 -3.99 14.00
C SER A 195 22.56 -4.29 13.37
N TYR A 196 22.08 -5.53 13.46
CA TYR A 196 20.74 -5.91 13.03
C TYR A 196 19.66 -5.32 13.94
N ALA A 197 19.93 -5.18 15.24
CA ALA A 197 19.02 -4.51 16.16
C ALA A 197 18.84 -3.03 15.81
N GLU A 198 19.94 -2.29 15.58
CA GLU A 198 19.90 -0.88 15.18
C GLU A 198 19.13 -0.70 13.85
N LYS A 199 19.37 -1.58 12.88
CA LYS A 199 18.63 -1.57 11.62
C LYS A 199 17.15 -1.86 11.82
N PHE A 200 16.80 -2.87 12.63
CA PHE A 200 15.42 -3.20 12.94
C PHE A 200 14.68 -2.01 13.58
N PHE A 201 15.29 -1.34 14.56
CA PHE A 201 14.68 -0.16 15.18
C PHE A 201 14.48 0.96 14.15
N SER A 202 15.50 1.26 13.35
CA SER A 202 15.44 2.28 12.29
C SER A 202 14.34 2.00 11.26
N ASP A 203 14.16 0.73 10.87
CA ASP A 203 13.16 0.33 9.88
C ASP A 203 11.75 0.21 10.50
N SER A 204 11.65 -0.06 11.80
CA SER A 204 10.38 -0.20 12.53
C SER A 204 9.71 1.14 12.85
N GLU A 205 10.49 2.19 13.13
CA GLU A 205 9.96 3.49 13.56
C GLU A 205 9.01 4.13 12.53
N PRO A 206 9.34 4.21 11.22
CA PRO A 206 8.43 4.72 10.21
C PRO A 206 7.13 3.91 10.11
N MET A 207 7.22 2.60 10.31
CA MET A 207 6.08 1.68 10.23
C MET A 207 5.14 1.82 11.43
N MET A 208 5.70 1.98 12.64
CA MET A 208 4.92 2.26 13.84
C MET A 208 4.19 3.60 13.73
N ASN A 209 4.87 4.62 13.21
CA ASN A 209 4.26 5.92 12.93
C ASN A 209 3.13 5.80 11.89
N LEU A 210 3.33 5.05 10.81
CA LEU A 210 2.31 4.79 9.80
C LEU A 210 1.07 4.13 10.40
N LEU A 211 1.26 3.04 11.17
CA LEU A 211 0.17 2.32 11.83
C LEU A 211 -0.59 3.19 12.83
N SER A 212 0.12 4.02 13.60
CA SER A 212 -0.48 4.98 14.53
C SER A 212 -1.37 5.99 13.80
N PHE A 213 -0.85 6.65 12.75
CA PHE A 213 -1.64 7.60 11.97
C PHE A 213 -2.79 6.94 11.21
N TYR A 214 -2.59 5.74 10.67
CA TYR A 214 -3.66 5.01 9.99
C TYR A 214 -4.77 4.59 10.95
N THR A 215 -4.42 4.15 12.16
CA THR A 215 -5.40 3.84 13.21
C THR A 215 -6.19 5.08 13.63
N GLU A 216 -5.51 6.24 13.75
CA GLU A 216 -6.17 7.51 14.05
C GLU A 216 -7.07 7.97 12.89
N TRP A 217 -6.62 7.76 11.65
CA TRP A 217 -7.41 8.02 10.44
C TRP A 217 -8.71 7.21 10.45
N LEU A 218 -8.66 5.90 10.68
CA LEU A 218 -9.85 5.05 10.71
C LEU A 218 -10.90 5.53 11.73
N LYS A 219 -10.47 6.05 12.88
CA LYS A 219 -11.37 6.62 13.89
C LYS A 219 -12.07 7.90 13.42
N LYS A 220 -11.42 8.68 12.54
CA LYS A 220 -11.88 10.00 12.08
C LYS A 220 -12.37 10.02 10.63
N GLU A 221 -12.29 8.90 9.93
CA GLU A 221 -12.61 8.75 8.52
C GLU A 221 -14.01 9.28 8.18
N LYS A 222 -15.01 9.01 9.03
CA LYS A 222 -16.38 9.51 8.87
C LYS A 222 -16.45 11.05 8.77
N ILE A 223 -15.59 11.76 9.49
CA ILE A 223 -15.52 13.22 9.46
C ILE A 223 -15.02 13.71 8.10
N PHE A 224 -14.01 13.02 7.54
CA PHE A 224 -13.51 13.33 6.20
C PHE A 224 -14.57 13.12 5.14
N TRP A 225 -15.26 11.98 5.14
CA TRP A 225 -16.32 11.71 4.15
C TRP A 225 -17.48 12.69 4.26
N LYS A 226 -17.89 13.04 5.48
CA LYS A 226 -18.89 14.10 5.71
C LYS A 226 -18.43 15.44 5.13
N TRP A 227 -17.14 15.77 5.25
CA TRP A 227 -16.58 16.97 4.63
C TRP A 227 -16.53 16.87 3.09
N MET A 228 -16.21 15.70 2.51
CA MET A 228 -16.21 15.49 1.05
C MET A 228 -17.59 15.70 0.43
N ILE A 229 -18.68 15.36 1.13
CA ILE A 229 -20.05 15.72 0.70
C ILE A 229 -20.18 17.24 0.51
N THR A 230 -19.55 18.05 1.37
CA THR A 230 -19.56 19.50 1.21
C THR A 230 -18.75 19.96 0.00
N VAL A 231 -17.73 19.22 -0.44
CA VAL A 231 -16.96 19.51 -1.66
C VAL A 231 -17.86 19.31 -2.88
N LEU A 232 -18.63 18.21 -2.92
CA LEU A 232 -19.63 17.96 -3.96
C LEU A 232 -20.74 19.01 -4.00
N ASN A 233 -21.17 19.49 -2.84
CA ASN A 233 -22.22 20.52 -2.77
C ASN A 233 -21.74 21.91 -3.22
N GLU A 234 -20.44 22.23 -3.07
CA GLU A 234 -19.89 23.50 -3.57
C GLU A 234 -19.88 23.57 -5.11
N GLU A 235 -19.77 22.44 -5.80
CA GLU A 235 -19.92 22.36 -7.25
C GLU A 235 -21.32 22.75 -7.71
N LYS A 236 -22.36 22.19 -7.07
CA LYS A 236 -23.77 22.49 -7.40
C LYS A 236 -24.09 23.98 -7.27
N LYS A 237 -23.52 24.64 -6.27
CA LYS A 237 -23.68 26.09 -6.06
C LYS A 237 -23.01 26.94 -7.14
N MET A 238 -21.92 26.44 -7.74
CA MET A 238 -21.22 27.13 -8.83
C MET A 238 -21.90 26.90 -10.19
N GLN A 239 -22.60 25.77 -10.38
CA GLN A 239 -23.38 25.50 -11.60
C GLN A 239 -24.75 26.21 -11.60
N SER A 240 -25.26 26.63 -10.44
CA SER A 240 -26.53 27.35 -10.29
C SER A 240 -26.39 28.88 -10.31
N LYS A 241 -25.19 29.40 -10.61
CA LYS A 241 -24.90 30.83 -10.77
C LYS A 241 -24.47 31.08 -12.20
#